data_AF-A0A833J3K5-F1
#
_entry.id   AF-A0A833J3K5-F1
#
_cell.length_a   1.000
_cell.length_b   1.000
_cell.length_c   1.000
_cell.angle_alpha   90.00
_cell.angle_beta   90.00
_cell.angle_gamma   90.00
#
_symmetry.space_group_name_H-M   'P 1'
#
loop_
_entity.id
_entity.type
_entity.pdbx_description
1 polymer ?
#
loop_
_entity_poly.entity_id
_entity_poly.type
_entity_poly.pdbx_seq_one_letter_code
_entity_poly.pdbx_strand_id
1 'polypeptide(L)' 'MHGIVPRIARKGVESSEKLGRHRWVVERTHAWFNRFRRLPVRYERRHDIYEAFTTLATSLITLNQIRWFC' A
#
# COMPACT_ATOMS: atom_id res chain seq x y z
N MET A 1 10.70 -1.72 17.33
CA MET A 1 10.30 -1.30 15.97
C MET A 1 11.57 -1.25 15.13
N HIS A 2 11.78 -2.20 14.22
CA HIS A 2 12.93 -2.12 13.31
C HIS A 2 12.64 -0.98 12.33
N GLY A 3 13.26 0.18 12.58
CA GLY A 3 13.11 1.35 11.72
C GLY A 3 13.56 1.01 10.32
N ILE A 4 12.64 1.09 9.36
CA ILE A 4 13.00 1.04 7.95
C ILE A 4 13.80 2.30 7.68
N VAL A 5 15.13 2.18 7.53
CA VAL A 5 15.96 3.31 7.12
C VAL A 5 15.50 3.70 5.72
N PRO A 6 14.95 4.92 5.51
CA PRO A 6 14.48 5.34 4.20
C PRO A 6 15.69 5.46 3.27
N ARG A 7 15.96 4.42 2.50
CA ARG A 7 17.03 4.38 1.51
C ARG A 7 16.40 4.58 0.13
N ILE A 8 16.49 5.79 -0.39
CA ILE A 8 16.04 6.13 -1.74
C ILE A 8 17.12 5.64 -2.70
N ALA A 9 16.88 4.51 -3.36
CA ALA A 9 17.80 3.97 -4.34
C ALA A 9 17.93 4.94 -5.54
N ARG A 10 19.16 5.24 -5.97
CA ARG A 10 19.40 6.03 -7.19
C ARG A 10 19.06 5.19 -8.42
N LYS A 11 18.09 5.67 -9.20
CA LYS A 11 17.63 5.05 -10.44
C LYS A 11 18.82 4.85 -11.40
N GLY A 12 19.09 3.60 -11.78
CA GLY A 12 20.17 3.23 -12.71
C GLY A 12 21.55 3.03 -12.09
N VAL A 13 21.72 3.24 -10.77
CA VAL A 13 23.01 3.08 -10.07
C VAL A 13 22.98 1.94 -9.08
N GLU A 14 21.88 1.78 -8.34
CA GLU A 14 21.75 0.75 -7.30
C GLU A 14 20.88 -0.42 -7.78
N SER A 15 21.31 -1.67 -7.49
CA SER A 15 20.53 -2.87 -7.80
C SER A 15 19.17 -2.84 -7.09
N SER A 16 18.11 -3.15 -7.84
CA SER A 16 16.75 -3.26 -7.32
C SER A 16 16.54 -4.46 -6.39
N GLU A 17 17.47 -5.42 -6.35
CA GLU A 17 17.29 -6.69 -5.64
C GLU A 17 17.14 -6.52 -4.12
N LYS A 18 17.92 -5.62 -3.52
CA LYS A 18 17.91 -5.40 -2.05
C LYS A 18 16.71 -4.57 -1.59
N LEU A 19 16.29 -3.56 -2.37
CA LEU A 19 15.12 -2.75 -2.05
C LEU A 19 13.81 -3.50 -2.35
N GLY A 20 13.80 -4.30 -3.41
CA GLY A 20 12.61 -4.99 -3.92
C GLY A 20 11.96 -5.90 -2.89
N ARG A 21 12.74 -6.62 -2.07
CA ARG A 21 12.21 -7.59 -1.07
C ARG A 21 11.25 -6.96 -0.06
N HIS A 22 11.59 -5.78 0.47
CA HIS A 22 10.76 -5.09 1.46
C HIS A 22 9.71 -4.19 0.80
N ARG A 23 10.05 -3.58 -0.34
CA ARG A 23 9.18 -2.64 -1.05
C ARG A 23 7.99 -3.32 -1.72
N TRP A 24 8.17 -4.57 -2.16
CA TRP A 24 7.12 -5.40 -2.77
C TRP A 24 5.85 -5.50 -1.92
N VAL A 25 5.98 -5.67 -0.59
CA VAL A 25 4.82 -5.83 0.30
C VAL A 25 3.97 -4.55 0.32
N VAL A 26 4.65 -3.40 0.36
CA VAL A 26 4.01 -2.08 0.33
C VAL A 26 3.39 -1.81 -1.04
N GLU A 27 4.15 -2.04 -2.12
CA GLU A 27 3.67 -1.83 -3.49
C GLU A 27 2.47 -2.71 -3.85
N ARG A 28 2.50 -3.98 -3.42
CA ARG A 28 1.37 -4.91 -3.55
C ARG A 28 0.13 -4.37 -2.84
N THR A 29 0.30 -3.89 -1.60
CA THR A 29 -0.81 -3.30 -0.83
C THR A 29 -1.37 -2.08 -1.55
N HIS A 30 -0.49 -1.20 -2.05
CA HIS A 30 -0.88 -0.01 -2.80
C HIS A 30 -1.62 -0.36 -4.11
N ALA A 31 -1.21 -1.44 -4.79
CA ALA A 31 -1.90 -1.96 -5.97
C ALA A 31 -3.33 -2.45 -5.65
N TRP A 32 -3.58 -2.98 -4.45
CA TRP A 32 -4.94 -3.32 -4.00
C TRP A 32 -5.77 -2.07 -3.73
N PHE A 33 -5.19 -1.05 -3.09
CA PHE A 33 -5.86 0.25 -2.91
C PHE A 33 -6.25 0.89 -4.25
N ASN A 34 -5.39 0.79 -5.26
CA ASN A 34 -5.68 1.31 -6.60
C ASN A 34 -6.87 0.62 -7.30
N ARG A 35 -7.32 -0.56 -6.85
CA ARG A 35 -8.54 -1.21 -7.36
C ARG A 35 -9.82 -0.56 -6.85
N PHE A 36 -9.76 0.20 -5.76
CA PHE A 36 -10.93 0.90 -5.20
C PHE A 36 -11.04 2.29 -5.82
N ARG A 37 -11.90 2.50 -6.82
CA ARG A 37 -11.99 3.72 -7.65
C ARG A 37 -11.87 5.08 -6.91
N ARG A 38 -12.36 5.20 -5.66
CA ARG A 38 -12.35 6.46 -4.89
C ARG A 38 -11.08 6.76 -4.09
N LEU A 39 -10.15 5.80 -4.02
CA LEU A 39 -8.92 5.90 -3.24
C LEU A 39 -7.68 6.33 -4.05
N PRO A 40 -7.45 5.88 -5.31
CA PRO A 40 -6.29 6.33 -6.09
C PRO A 40 -6.37 7.81 -6.48
N VAL A 41 -7.58 8.33 -6.65
CA VAL A 41 -7.83 9.77 -6.84
C VAL A 41 -8.56 10.26 -5.61
N ARG A 42 -8.05 11.30 -4.95
CA ARG A 42 -8.76 11.97 -3.84
C ARG A 42 -9.96 12.74 -4.37
N TYR A 43 -11.07 12.03 -4.57
CA TYR A 43 -12.35 12.64 -4.92
C TYR A 43 -12.93 13.43 -3.75
N GLU A 44 -12.79 12.91 -2.53
CA GLU A 44 -13.43 13.49 -1.37
C GLU A 44 -12.58 14.63 -0.80
N ARG A 45 -13.16 15.84 -0.74
CA ARG A 45 -12.52 17.02 -0.16
C ARG A 45 -12.34 16.93 1.34
N ARG A 46 -13.23 16.19 2.03
CA ARG A 46 -13.19 16.05 3.48
C ARG A 46 -12.33 14.85 3.88
N HIS A 47 -11.47 15.08 4.87
CA HIS A 47 -10.52 14.07 5.33
C HIS A 47 -11.20 12.87 6.00
N ASP A 48 -12.26 13.11 6.78
CA ASP A 48 -13.02 12.08 7.49
C ASP A 48 -13.67 11.06 6.54
N ILE A 49 -14.22 11.54 5.41
CA ILE A 49 -14.80 10.65 4.40
C ILE A 49 -13.72 9.82 3.71
N TYR A 50 -12.58 10.44 3.37
CA TYR A 50 -11.45 9.73 2.78
C TYR A 50 -10.88 8.66 3.74
N GLU A 51 -10.77 8.99 5.01
CA GLU A 51 -10.32 8.07 6.07
C GLU A 51 -11.30 6.89 6.25
N ALA A 52 -12.61 7.15 6.24
CA ALA A 52 -13.62 6.09 6.29
C ALA A 52 -13.50 5.11 5.11
N PHE A 53 -13.34 5.62 3.87
CA PHE A 53 -13.11 4.77 2.70
C PHE A 53 -11.81 3.98 2.78
N THR A 54 -10.74 4.60 3.29
CA THR A 54 -9.43 3.96 3.47
C THR A 54 -9.53 2.81 4.46
N THR A 55 -10.21 3.05 5.59
CA THR A 55 -10.45 2.04 6.62
C THR A 55 -11.28 0.88 6.08
N LEU A 56 -12.36 1.18 5.35
CA LEU A 56 -13.20 0.16 4.73
C LEU A 56 -12.42 -0.70 3.72
N ALA A 57 -11.62 -0.09 2.85
CA ALA A 57 -10.80 -0.82 1.89
C ALA A 57 -9.76 -1.71 2.59
N THR A 58 -9.14 -1.22 3.66
CA THR A 58 -8.19 -2.00 4.47
C THR A 58 -8.86 -3.23 5.07
N SER A 59 -10.05 -3.08 5.66
CA SER A 59 -10.81 -4.20 6.22
C SER A 59 -11.15 -5.26 5.18
N LEU A 60 -11.57 -4.85 3.98
CA LEU A 60 -11.85 -5.77 2.87
C LEU A 60 -10.60 -6.50 2.36
N ILE A 61 -9.47 -5.78 2.24
CA ILE A 61 -8.18 -6.38 1.87
C ILE A 61 -7.79 -7.44 2.90
N THR A 62 -7.82 -7.09 4.19
CA THR A 62 -7.45 -8.00 5.28
C THR A 62 -8.34 -9.23 5.32
N LEU A 63 -9.66 -9.06 5.17
CA LEU A 63 -10.60 -10.18 5.10
C LEU A 63 -10.28 -11.12 3.93
N ASN A 64 -10.00 -10.58 2.74
CA ASN A 64 -9.66 -11.39 1.57
C ASN A 64 -8.30 -12.09 1.73
N GLN A 65 -7.33 -11.47 2.38
CA GLN A 65 -6.05 -12.11 2.70
C GLN A 65 -6.26 -13.27 3.67
N ILE A 66 -7.00 -13.08 4.76
CA ILE A 66 -7.30 -14.14 5.73
C ILE A 66 -7.97 -15.34 5.05
N ARG A 67 -8.96 -15.09 4.19
CA ARG A 67 -9.65 -16.15 3.40
C ARG A 67 -8.75 -16.90 2.42
N TRP A 68 -7.62 -16.33 2.04
CA TRP A 68 -6.65 -16.98 1.17
C TRP A 68 -5.63 -17.79 1.95
N PHE A 69 -5.35 -17.41 3.20
CA PHE A 69 -4.44 -18.12 4.09
C PHE A 69 -5.11 -19.29 4.85
N CYS A 70 -6.43 -19.23 5.07
CA CYS A 70 -7.24 -20.32 5.62
C CYS A 70 -7.76 -21.23 4.50
#